data_AF-A0A7J6ERG9-F1
#
_entry.id   AF-A0A7J6ERG9-F1
#
_cell.length_a   1.000
_cell.length_b   1.000
_cell.length_c   1.000
_cell.angle_alpha   90.00
_cell.angle_beta   90.00
_cell.angle_gamma   90.00
#
_symmetry.space_group_name_H-M   'P 1'
#
loop_
_entity.id
_entity.type
_entity.pdbx_description
1 polymer ?
#
loop_
_entity_poly.entity_id
_entity_poly.type
_entity_poly.pdbx_seq_one_letter_code
_entity_poly.pdbx_strand_id
1 'polypeptide(L)'
;MSYDDVEIEDMEWNEELKAYTYPCPCGDLFQITKDDLKLGEEIARCPSCSLYITVIYNMEDFLVQSDQTKKGLDPPKQQPVTFKLVHPWLEVAEQWKEDSFQVLIMEDSFQLLTELFDYL
;
A
#
# COMPACT_ATOMS: atom_id res chain seq x y z
N MET A 1 -24.72 1.00 9.40
CA MET A 1 -23.93 2.24 9.46
C MET A 1 -22.61 1.84 10.11
N SER A 2 -21.52 1.93 9.37
CA SER A 2 -20.15 1.72 9.87
C SER A 2 -19.85 2.73 10.98
N TYR A 3 -18.96 2.37 11.90
CA TYR A 3 -18.52 3.27 12.95
C TYR A 3 -17.65 4.39 12.40
N ASP A 4 -16.75 4.06 11.46
CA ASP A 4 -15.83 4.97 10.78
C ASP A 4 -15.37 4.37 9.45
N ASP A 5 -14.73 5.18 8.61
CA ASP A 5 -14.12 4.78 7.34
C ASP A 5 -12.60 5.01 7.45
N VAL A 6 -11.82 3.95 7.33
CA VAL A 6 -10.37 3.95 7.61
C VAL A 6 -9.60 3.46 6.39
N GLU A 7 -8.55 4.17 6.01
CA GLU A 7 -7.67 3.76 4.90
C GLU A 7 -6.83 2.54 5.29
N ILE A 8 -6.64 1.60 4.36
CA ILE A 8 -5.84 0.38 4.62
C ILE A 8 -4.39 0.68 5.04
N GLU A 9 -3.87 1.84 4.64
CA GLU A 9 -2.53 2.33 4.96
C GLU A 9 -2.38 2.74 6.43
N ASP A 10 -3.48 3.08 7.10
CA ASP A 10 -3.54 3.41 8.53
C ASP A 10 -3.75 2.17 9.43
N MET A 11 -3.99 1.00 8.83
CA MET A 11 -4.12 -0.26 9.56
C MET A 11 -2.77 -0.95 9.74
N GLU A 12 -2.59 -1.64 10.87
CA GLU A 12 -1.37 -2.40 11.15
C GLU A 12 -1.52 -3.85 10.71
N TRP A 13 -0.57 -4.35 9.90
CA TRP A 13 -0.53 -5.75 9.50
C TRP A 13 -0.04 -6.64 10.63
N ASN A 14 -0.86 -7.61 11.03
CA ASN A 14 -0.51 -8.63 12.01
C ASN A 14 -0.19 -9.96 11.29
N GLU A 15 1.09 -10.36 11.27
CA GLU A 15 1.56 -11.59 10.60
C GLU A 15 0.99 -12.88 11.21
N GLU A 16 0.75 -12.90 12.53
CA GLU A 16 0.21 -14.05 13.24
C GLU A 16 -1.24 -14.31 12.86
N LEU A 17 -2.04 -13.24 12.80
CA LEU A 17 -3.45 -13.29 12.43
C LEU A 17 -3.68 -13.26 10.92
N LYS A 18 -2.67 -12.89 10.13
CA LYS A 18 -2.76 -12.59 8.69
C LYS A 18 -3.88 -11.60 8.38
N ALA A 19 -4.00 -10.59 9.23
CA ALA A 19 -5.08 -9.61 9.19
C ALA A 19 -4.54 -8.21 9.42
N TYR A 20 -5.18 -7.23 8.79
CA TYR A 20 -5.01 -5.83 9.10
C TYR A 20 -5.83 -5.48 10.34
N THR A 21 -5.20 -4.77 11.27
CA THR A 21 -5.76 -4.46 12.58
C THR A 21 -5.83 -2.96 12.84
N TYR A 22 -6.87 -2.52 13.54
CA TYR A 22 -7.08 -1.12 13.90
C TYR A 22 -7.69 -0.99 15.31
N PRO A 23 -7.27 -0.02 16.14
CA PRO A 23 -7.75 0.11 17.52
C PRO A 23 -9.26 0.33 17.59
N CYS A 24 -9.95 -0.49 18.40
CA CYS A 24 -11.38 -0.37 18.65
C CYS A 24 -11.64 0.39 19.96
N PRO A 25 -12.63 1.30 20.03
CA PRO A 25 -12.95 2.03 21.27
C PRO A 25 -13.41 1.15 22.45
N CYS A 26 -13.69 -0.13 22.22
CA CYS A 26 -13.99 -1.08 23.29
C CYS A 26 -12.74 -1.64 24.01
N GLY A 27 -11.54 -1.40 23.47
CA GLY A 27 -10.26 -1.90 24.01
C GLY A 27 -9.63 -3.06 23.23
N ASP A 28 -10.34 -3.64 22.26
CA ASP A 28 -9.82 -4.67 21.35
C ASP A 28 -9.42 -4.08 19.98
N LEU A 29 -9.18 -4.95 18.99
CA LEU A 29 -8.80 -4.57 17.64
C LEU A 29 -9.91 -4.96 16.64
N PHE A 30 -10.21 -4.06 15.72
CA PHE A 30 -10.87 -4.44 14.47
C PHE A 30 -9.91 -5.28 13.65
N GLN A 31 -10.43 -6.28 12.91
CA GLN A 31 -9.63 -7.17 12.09
C GLN A 31 -10.32 -7.47 10.75
N ILE A 32 -9.53 -7.50 9.67
CA ILE A 32 -9.93 -7.98 8.34
C ILE A 32 -8.77 -8.74 7.69
N THR A 33 -9.03 -9.90 7.09
CA THR A 33 -7.94 -10.70 6.50
C THR A 33 -7.57 -10.20 5.11
N LYS A 34 -6.34 -10.49 4.69
CA LYS A 34 -5.90 -10.17 3.31
C LYS A 34 -6.74 -10.90 2.27
N ASP A 35 -7.24 -12.09 2.58
CA ASP A 35 -8.05 -12.86 1.64
C ASP A 35 -9.47 -12.28 1.51
N ASP A 36 -10.02 -11.73 2.60
CA ASP A 36 -11.29 -11.00 2.57
C ASP A 36 -11.19 -9.75 1.65
N LEU A 37 -10.10 -8.99 1.77
CA LEU A 37 -9.82 -7.84 0.89
C LEU A 37 -9.68 -8.25 -0.59
N LYS A 38 -9.07 -9.41 -0.88
CA LYS A 38 -9.01 -9.93 -2.27
C LYS A 38 -10.39 -10.32 -2.82
N LEU A 39 -11.31 -10.71 -1.94
CA LEU A 39 -12.68 -11.07 -2.31
C LEU A 39 -13.59 -9.84 -2.45
N GLY A 40 -13.09 -8.64 -2.18
CA GLY A 40 -13.89 -7.42 -2.21
C GLY A 40 -14.59 -7.11 -0.88
N GLU A 41 -14.27 -7.81 0.22
CA GLU A 41 -14.82 -7.47 1.53
C GLU A 41 -14.05 -6.28 2.11
N GLU A 42 -14.79 -5.29 2.61
CA GLU A 42 -14.26 -4.04 3.16
C GLU A 42 -14.66 -3.83 4.63
N ILE A 43 -15.26 -4.85 5.26
CA ILE A 43 -15.84 -4.74 6.60
C ILE A 43 -14.90 -5.35 7.63
N ALA A 44 -14.12 -4.53 8.32
CA ALA A 44 -13.32 -4.99 9.45
C ALA A 44 -14.18 -5.05 10.71
N ARG A 45 -14.16 -6.20 11.40
CA ARG A 45 -15.02 -6.47 12.56
C ARG A 45 -14.22 -6.58 13.84
N CYS A 46 -14.78 -6.09 14.94
CA CYS A 46 -14.19 -6.28 16.27
C CYS A 46 -14.81 -7.54 16.92
N PRO A 47 -13.99 -8.48 17.42
CA PRO A 47 -14.47 -9.73 18.01
C PRO A 47 -15.24 -9.52 19.33
N SER A 48 -15.06 -8.39 20.00
CA SER A 48 -15.57 -8.18 21.36
C SER A 48 -16.84 -7.33 21.46
N CYS A 49 -17.09 -6.42 20.52
CA CYS A 49 -18.19 -5.46 20.65
C CYS A 49 -19.17 -5.42 19.47
N SER A 50 -19.01 -6.31 18.46
CA SER A 50 -19.82 -6.36 17.23
C SER A 50 -19.80 -5.10 16.35
N LEU A 51 -19.01 -4.08 16.71
CA LEU A 51 -18.77 -2.92 15.86
C LEU A 51 -18.00 -3.33 14.60
N TYR A 52 -18.13 -2.49 13.57
CA TYR A 52 -17.38 -2.60 12.33
C TYR A 52 -17.03 -1.22 11.77
N ILE A 53 -15.94 -1.18 11.02
CA ILE A 53 -15.49 -0.03 10.22
C ILE A 53 -15.46 -0.42 8.75
N THR A 54 -15.58 0.55 7.85
CA THR A 54 -15.33 0.36 6.42
C THR A 54 -13.85 0.58 6.16
N VAL A 55 -13.22 -0.32 5.43
CA VAL A 55 -11.82 -0.21 5.03
C VAL A 55 -11.76 0.31 3.61
N ILE A 56 -11.14 1.47 3.40
CA ILE A 56 -10.95 2.08 2.09
C ILE A 56 -9.64 1.55 1.49
N TYR A 57 -9.74 0.83 0.37
CA TYR A 57 -8.60 0.25 -0.35
C TYR A 57 -8.86 0.13 -1.84
N ASN A 58 -7.80 -0.04 -2.64
CA ASN A 58 -7.93 -0.41 -4.05
C ASN A 58 -7.79 -1.93 -4.19
N MET A 59 -8.75 -2.57 -4.85
CA MET A 59 -8.71 -4.02 -5.09
C MET A 59 -7.46 -4.44 -5.87
N GLU A 60 -6.98 -3.58 -6.77
CA GLU A 60 -5.78 -3.82 -7.57
C GLU A 60 -4.54 -4.10 -6.71
N ASP A 61 -4.41 -3.44 -5.55
CA ASP A 61 -3.27 -3.61 -4.63
C ASP A 61 -3.17 -5.05 -4.07
N PHE A 62 -4.30 -5.76 -4.02
CA PHE A 62 -4.40 -7.12 -3.49
C PHE A 62 -4.50 -8.20 -4.58
N LEU A 63 -4.84 -7.82 -5.81
CA LEU A 63 -5.01 -8.72 -6.96
C LEU A 63 -3.72 -8.98 -7.75
N VAL A 64 -2.59 -8.33 -7.43
CA VAL A 64 -1.30 -8.52 -8.13
C VAL A 64 -0.66 -9.88 -7.81
N GLN A 65 -1.24 -10.96 -8.32
CA GLN A 65 -0.66 -12.29 -8.39
C GLN A 65 -1.05 -12.95 -9.73
N SER A 66 -0.62 -12.38 -10.87
CA SER A 66 -0.49 -13.21 -12.08
C SER A 66 0.57 -12.77 -13.09
N ASP A 67 0.93 -11.48 -13.23
CA ASP A 67 1.88 -11.12 -14.30
C ASP A 67 2.89 -10.04 -13.88
N GLN A 68 4.17 -10.38 -14.05
CA GLN A 68 5.30 -9.47 -13.82
C GLN A 68 5.23 -8.27 -14.77
N THR A 69 5.23 -7.03 -14.26
CA THR A 69 6.09 -5.92 -14.74
C THR A 69 5.91 -4.66 -13.87
N LYS A 70 7.04 -4.07 -13.54
CA LYS A 70 7.31 -2.88 -12.72
C LYS A 70 6.33 -1.71 -12.92
N LYS A 71 5.85 -1.16 -11.79
CA LYS A 71 5.57 0.26 -11.45
C LYS A 71 5.34 0.24 -9.93
N GLY A 72 6.23 0.77 -9.09
CA GLY A 72 6.42 2.20 -8.95
C GLY A 72 5.21 2.78 -8.21
N LEU A 73 5.15 2.61 -6.90
CA LEU A 73 4.24 3.37 -6.05
C LEU A 73 5.09 4.10 -4.99
N ASP A 74 5.52 5.29 -5.35
CA ASP A 74 6.02 6.28 -4.39
C ASP A 74 4.81 6.96 -3.71
N PRO A 75 4.97 7.47 -2.46
CA PRO A 75 3.87 7.88 -1.60
C PRO A 75 3.42 9.34 -1.84
N PRO A 76 2.13 9.67 -1.64
CA PRO A 76 1.70 11.04 -1.35
C PRO A 76 0.81 11.10 -0.09
N LYS A 77 1.35 11.52 1.05
CA LYS A 77 1.37 12.90 1.61
C LYS A 77 0.09 13.34 2.36
N GLN A 78 0.30 13.50 3.67
CA GLN A 78 -0.07 14.65 4.53
C GLN A 78 -1.55 15.02 4.71
N GLN A 79 -1.99 15.02 5.97
CA GLN A 79 -3.08 15.87 6.45
C GLN A 79 -2.73 16.47 7.84
N PRO A 80 -3.28 17.65 8.20
CA PRO A 80 -2.70 18.56 9.18
C PRO A 80 -3.36 18.50 10.57
N VAL A 81 -2.57 18.56 11.65
CA VAL A 81 -3.07 19.11 12.93
C VAL A 81 -2.09 20.12 13.51
N THR A 82 -2.53 21.37 13.41
CA THR A 82 -1.90 22.55 14.00
C THR A 82 -1.98 22.49 15.52
N PHE A 83 -0.83 22.42 16.19
CA PHE A 83 -0.59 23.29 17.33
C PHE A 83 0.88 23.66 17.45
N LYS A 84 1.14 24.97 17.47
CA LYS A 84 2.46 25.60 17.57
C LYS A 84 3.15 25.23 18.88
N LEU A 85 4.45 24.92 18.85
CA LEU A 85 5.46 25.73 19.57
C LEU A 85 6.90 25.33 19.20
N VAL A 86 7.58 26.26 18.52
CA VAL A 86 9.03 26.53 18.40
C VAL A 86 9.99 25.40 18.00
N HIS A 87 10.58 25.58 16.82
CA HIS A 87 11.92 25.11 16.47
C HIS A 87 12.98 25.80 17.35
N PRO A 88 14.13 25.16 17.65
CA PRO A 88 15.27 25.23 16.73
C PRO A 88 16.14 23.97 16.63
N TRP A 89 16.72 23.76 15.43
CA TRP A 89 17.95 23.01 15.12
C TRP A 89 17.92 21.47 14.99
N LEU A 90 17.84 20.99 13.73
CA LEU A 90 18.69 19.93 13.13
C LEU A 90 18.35 19.89 11.62
N GLU A 91 18.80 20.84 10.80
CA GLU A 91 20.03 20.75 9.99
C GLU A 91 20.51 19.30 9.75
N VAL A 92 20.68 18.93 8.47
CA VAL A 92 21.35 17.72 7.93
C VAL A 92 20.43 16.56 7.49
N ALA A 93 20.05 16.55 6.19
CA ALA A 93 20.33 15.46 5.23
C ALA A 93 19.49 15.54 3.92
N GLU A 94 19.57 16.65 3.17
CA GLU A 94 19.13 16.69 1.76
C GLU A 94 20.33 16.80 0.83
N GLN A 95 21.22 15.81 0.94
CA GLN A 95 22.40 15.71 0.10
C GLN A 95 22.22 14.53 -0.87
N TRP A 96 22.32 14.85 -2.16
CA TRP A 96 22.49 13.98 -3.34
C TRP A 96 21.21 13.61 -4.13
N LYS A 97 20.84 14.50 -5.07
CA LYS A 97 19.81 14.33 -6.11
C LYS A 97 20.38 14.13 -7.54
N GLU A 98 21.65 13.83 -7.75
CA GLU A 98 22.16 13.66 -9.12
C GLU A 98 23.28 12.63 -9.14
N ASP A 99 22.98 11.40 -9.58
CA ASP A 99 23.77 10.60 -10.53
C ASP A 99 23.14 9.20 -10.71
N SER A 100 22.56 8.91 -11.88
CA SER A 100 22.65 7.60 -12.56
C SER A 100 21.61 7.51 -13.68
N PHE A 101 21.85 8.35 -14.68
CA PHE A 101 21.54 8.06 -16.06
C PHE A 101 22.42 6.90 -16.52
N GLN A 102 21.97 5.64 -16.40
CA GLN A 102 22.48 4.48 -17.16
C GLN A 102 21.60 3.24 -16.95
N VAL A 103 20.49 3.11 -17.67
CA VAL A 103 19.99 1.80 -18.17
C VAL A 103 19.27 2.05 -19.50
N LEU A 104 20.01 2.58 -20.47
CA LEU A 104 19.55 2.78 -21.85
C LEU A 104 20.35 1.85 -22.77
N ILE A 105 20.43 0.57 -22.45
CA ILE A 105 20.83 -0.52 -23.37
C ILE A 105 20.18 -1.80 -22.84
N MET A 106 19.02 -2.15 -23.38
CA MET A 106 18.52 -3.53 -23.51
C MET A 106 17.20 -3.61 -24.32
N GLU A 107 16.63 -2.47 -24.73
CA GLU A 107 15.44 -2.42 -25.62
C GLU A 107 15.74 -2.74 -27.10
N ASP A 108 16.99 -2.97 -27.50
CA ASP A 108 17.33 -3.21 -28.92
C ASP A 108 17.52 -4.70 -29.31
N SER A 109 17.48 -5.65 -28.36
CA SER A 109 17.68 -7.10 -28.67
C SER A 109 16.39 -7.91 -28.81
N PHE A 110 15.24 -7.39 -28.40
CA PHE A 110 14.00 -8.18 -28.40
C PHE A 110 13.20 -8.09 -29.72
N GLN A 111 13.43 -7.07 -30.55
CA GLN A 111 12.76 -6.93 -31.85
C GLN A 111 13.28 -7.89 -32.94
N LEU A 112 14.52 -8.40 -32.83
CA LEU A 112 15.12 -9.27 -33.85
C LEU A 112 14.76 -10.76 -33.72
N LEU A 113 14.12 -11.19 -32.63
CA LEU A 113 13.76 -12.60 -32.40
C LEU A 113 12.34 -12.97 -32.86
N THR A 114 11.43 -12.00 -32.99
CA THR A 114 10.08 -12.27 -33.52
C THR A 114 10.02 -12.32 -35.04
N GLU A 115 10.89 -11.62 -35.78
CA GLU A 115 10.90 -11.69 -37.25
C GLU A 115 11.40 -13.05 -37.79
N LEU A 116 12.09 -13.86 -36.98
CA LEU A 116 12.56 -15.20 -37.38
C LEU A 116 11.53 -16.32 -37.16
N PHE A 117 10.47 -16.09 -36.38
CA PHE A 117 9.46 -17.12 -36.08
C PHE A 117 8.26 -17.12 -37.03
N ASP A 118 8.08 -16.09 -37.86
CA ASP A 118 7.10 -16.06 -38.96
C ASP A 118 7.65 -16.69 -40.27
N TYR A 119 8.92 -17.10 -40.28
CA TYR A 119 9.59 -17.64 -41.48
C TYR A 119 10.04 -19.11 -41.37
N LEU A 120 9.55 -19.88 -40.38
CA LEU A 120 9.83 -21.33 -40.24
C LEU A 120 8.56 -22.20 -40.30
#